data_AF-A0A661URF7-F1
#
_entry.id   AF-A0A661URF7-F1
#
_cell.length_a   1.000
_cell.length_b   1.000
_cell.length_c   1.000
_cell.angle_alpha   90.00
_cell.angle_beta   90.00
_cell.angle_gamma   90.00
#
_symmetry.space_group_name_H-M   'P 1'
#
loop_
_entity.id
_entity.type
_entity.pdbx_description
1 polymer ?
#
loop_
_entity_poly.entity_id
_entity_poly.type
_entity_poly.pdbx_seq_one_letter_code
_entity_poly.pdbx_strand_id
1 'polypeptide(L)'
;MTSAQKRDPALAGYWQSPWPCEDGGPRRAQAPASDFALAVGPGEKLAAHSRNIMVACMTILREPGEVYVQGHVGGIGVDATSWVERIDPESLAPLKKSPPLPAGPFWPGGVAAHANGSLYVTFGRYCHRLDPDCQPVAERELPRNRAYNSLIILPDGHLIMKDFAGGQGAQALADG
;
A
#
# COMPACT_ATOMS: atom_id res chain seq x y z
N MET A 1 23.47 3.67 -24.08
CA MET A 1 22.98 4.83 -23.30
C MET A 1 21.48 4.87 -23.47
N THR A 2 20.74 4.21 -22.58
CA THR A 2 19.28 4.28 -22.57
C THR A 2 18.89 5.70 -22.11
N SER A 3 18.08 6.38 -22.91
CA SER A 3 17.43 7.62 -22.53
C SER A 3 16.75 7.38 -21.18
N ALA A 4 17.25 8.00 -20.10
CA ALA A 4 16.57 8.01 -18.82
C ALA A 4 15.20 8.66 -19.04
N GLN A 5 14.17 7.84 -19.13
CA GLN A 5 12.81 8.31 -19.33
C GLN A 5 12.48 9.22 -18.14
N LYS A 6 12.05 10.44 -18.45
CA LYS A 6 11.83 11.47 -17.42
C LYS A 6 10.67 11.00 -16.53
N ARG A 7 11.00 10.59 -15.30
CA ARG A 7 10.01 10.15 -14.31
C ARG A 7 8.93 11.21 -14.15
N ASP A 8 7.68 10.77 -14.03
CA ASP A 8 6.56 11.65 -13.74
C ASP A 8 6.81 12.46 -12.46
N PRO A 9 6.80 13.81 -12.52
CA PRO A 9 7.02 14.65 -11.35
C PRO A 9 6.01 14.40 -10.22
N ALA A 10 4.80 13.92 -10.51
CA ALA A 10 3.82 13.58 -9.48
C ALA A 10 4.27 12.39 -8.61
N LEU A 11 5.23 11.59 -9.08
CA LEU A 11 5.78 10.47 -8.34
C LEU A 11 7.01 10.84 -7.50
N ALA A 12 7.43 12.12 -7.45
CA ALA A 12 8.66 12.52 -6.77
C ALA A 12 8.71 12.11 -5.28
N GLY A 13 7.58 12.14 -4.58
CA GLY A 13 7.49 11.70 -3.18
C GLY A 13 7.46 10.18 -2.98
N TYR A 14 7.28 9.40 -4.04
CA TYR A 14 7.24 7.94 -3.99
C TYR A 14 8.61 7.32 -4.24
N TRP A 15 8.82 6.10 -3.74
CA TRP A 15 9.99 5.30 -4.11
C TRP A 15 10.03 5.08 -5.62
N GLN A 16 11.24 5.00 -6.19
CA GLN A 16 11.42 4.76 -7.62
C GLN A 16 11.20 3.28 -7.94
N SER A 17 9.93 2.86 -7.96
CA SER A 17 9.52 1.51 -8.35
C SER A 17 8.41 1.54 -9.40
N PRO A 18 8.16 0.43 -10.12
CA PRO A 18 7.06 0.34 -11.08
C PRO A 18 5.66 0.45 -10.44
N TRP A 19 5.54 0.13 -9.14
CA TRP A 19 4.26 0.09 -8.43
C TRP A 19 4.42 0.46 -6.94
N PRO A 20 4.73 1.73 -6.61
CA PRO A 20 5.13 2.13 -5.26
C PRO A 20 3.96 2.25 -4.27
N CYS A 21 2.72 2.26 -4.75
CA CYS A 21 1.52 2.38 -3.93
C CYS A 21 0.29 1.79 -4.63
N GLU A 22 -0.86 1.85 -3.96
CA GLU A 22 -2.18 1.58 -4.54
C GLU A 22 -2.36 2.23 -5.92
N ASP A 23 -2.91 1.45 -6.86
CA ASP A 23 -3.20 1.85 -8.25
C ASP A 23 -2.01 2.46 -9.03
N GLY A 24 -0.78 2.20 -8.60
CA GLY A 24 0.46 2.61 -9.28
C GLY A 24 0.88 4.07 -9.09
N GLY A 25 0.13 4.87 -8.32
CA GLY A 25 0.49 6.26 -8.06
C GLY A 25 -0.69 7.17 -7.70
N PRO A 26 -0.44 8.47 -7.49
CA PRO A 26 -1.46 9.44 -7.06
C PRO A 26 -2.58 9.65 -8.10
N ARG A 27 -2.31 9.33 -9.38
CA ARG A 27 -3.31 9.40 -10.47
C ARG A 27 -4.19 8.16 -10.58
N ARG A 28 -3.85 7.07 -9.87
CA ARG A 28 -4.54 5.78 -9.95
C ARG A 28 -4.74 5.30 -11.39
N ALA A 29 -3.71 5.46 -12.22
CA ALA A 29 -3.78 5.12 -13.64
C ALA A 29 -3.85 3.59 -13.87
N GLN A 30 -3.57 2.78 -12.83
CA GLN A 30 -3.47 1.33 -12.92
C GLN A 30 -2.48 0.87 -14.01
N ALA A 31 -1.47 1.71 -14.24
CA ALA A 31 -0.40 1.49 -15.18
C ALA A 31 0.94 1.52 -14.42
N PRO A 32 1.90 0.64 -14.75
CA PRO A 32 3.23 0.70 -14.16
C PRO A 32 3.87 2.07 -14.41
N ALA A 33 4.64 2.56 -13.43
CA ALA A 33 5.41 3.81 -13.56
C ALA A 33 6.63 3.70 -14.50
N SER A 34 6.74 2.61 -15.26
CA SER A 34 7.83 2.27 -16.18
C SER A 34 7.27 1.76 -17.49
N ASP A 35 8.11 1.64 -18.52
CA ASP A 35 7.79 0.99 -19.81
C ASP A 35 7.63 -0.54 -19.69
N PHE A 36 7.08 -1.04 -18.59
CA PHE A 36 6.85 -2.46 -18.41
C PHE A 36 5.81 -2.94 -19.41
N ALA A 37 6.18 -3.95 -20.19
CA ALA A 37 5.28 -4.72 -21.02
C ALA A 37 5.47 -6.20 -20.69
N LEU A 38 4.36 -6.92 -20.56
CA LEU A 38 4.39 -8.36 -20.41
C LEU A 38 4.88 -8.97 -21.74
N ALA A 39 6.16 -9.34 -21.81
CA ALA A 39 6.84 -9.80 -23.01
C ALA A 39 6.59 -11.28 -23.31
N VAL A 40 5.33 -11.70 -23.34
CA VAL A 40 4.93 -13.09 -23.63
C VAL A 40 4.86 -13.30 -25.14
N GLY A 41 5.70 -14.20 -25.66
CA GLY A 41 5.78 -14.55 -27.07
C GLY A 41 4.81 -15.67 -27.49
N PRO A 42 4.66 -15.92 -28.81
CA PRO A 42 3.87 -17.04 -29.32
C PRO A 42 4.38 -18.38 -28.79
N GLY A 43 3.49 -19.17 -28.20
CA GLY A 43 3.81 -20.51 -27.67
C GLY A 43 4.38 -20.52 -26.25
N GLU A 44 4.65 -19.34 -25.66
CA GLU A 44 5.04 -19.24 -24.25
C GLU A 44 3.84 -19.48 -23.33
N LYS A 45 4.10 -20.08 -22.17
CA LYS A 45 3.10 -20.37 -21.15
C LYS A 45 3.38 -19.55 -19.90
N LEU A 46 2.34 -18.91 -19.38
CA LEU A 46 2.40 -18.24 -18.09
C LEU A 46 2.30 -19.28 -16.96
N ALA A 47 3.17 -19.14 -15.96
CA ALA A 47 3.03 -19.79 -14.67
C ALA A 47 2.45 -18.78 -13.67
N ALA A 48 1.59 -19.26 -12.78
CA ALA A 48 1.04 -18.46 -11.70
C ALA A 48 1.24 -19.20 -10.38
N HIS A 49 1.76 -18.49 -9.39
CA HIS A 49 1.88 -18.97 -8.01
C HIS A 49 0.83 -18.27 -7.16
N SER A 50 0.21 -18.99 -6.24
CA SER A 50 -0.78 -18.43 -5.32
C SER A 50 -0.57 -18.96 -3.91
N ARG A 51 -0.85 -18.10 -2.94
CA ARG A 51 -0.84 -18.43 -1.51
C ARG A 51 -2.10 -17.85 -0.90
N ASN A 52 -2.83 -18.67 -0.16
CA ASN A 52 -3.97 -18.18 0.62
C ASN A 52 -3.46 -17.37 1.81
N ILE A 53 -3.99 -16.16 1.95
CA ILE A 53 -3.73 -15.28 3.07
C ILE A 53 -5.03 -14.63 3.52
N MET A 54 -5.17 -14.44 4.83
CA MET A 54 -6.37 -13.87 5.41
C MET A 54 -6.44 -12.37 5.09
N VAL A 55 -7.33 -12.00 4.18
CA VAL A 55 -7.69 -10.63 3.81
C VAL A 55 -6.49 -9.74 3.44
N ALA A 56 -5.77 -10.11 2.38
CA ALA A 56 -4.85 -9.21 1.70
C ALA A 56 -5.62 -8.06 1.03
N CYS A 57 -5.14 -6.84 1.21
CA CYS A 57 -5.75 -5.63 0.66
C CYS A 57 -4.94 -5.04 -0.47
N MET A 58 -3.61 -5.00 -0.35
CA MET A 58 -2.76 -4.27 -1.28
C MET A 58 -1.38 -4.91 -1.42
N THR A 59 -0.83 -4.87 -2.63
CA THR A 59 0.54 -5.29 -2.93
C THR A 59 1.29 -4.14 -3.60
N ILE A 60 2.53 -3.87 -3.15
CA ILE A 60 3.39 -2.84 -3.74
C ILE A 60 4.81 -3.36 -3.98
N LEU A 61 5.54 -2.64 -4.82
CA LEU A 61 6.93 -2.90 -5.15
C LEU A 61 7.82 -1.77 -4.61
N ARG A 62 9.02 -2.11 -4.16
CA ARG A 62 10.06 -1.14 -3.81
C ARG A 62 11.30 -1.38 -4.67
N GLU A 63 12.34 -2.00 -4.12
CA GLU A 63 13.52 -2.41 -4.89
C GLU A 63 13.25 -3.69 -5.71
N PRO A 64 14.10 -4.03 -6.69
CA PRO A 64 14.02 -5.31 -7.38
C PRO A 64 13.96 -6.48 -6.39
N GLY A 65 12.93 -7.32 -6.50
CA GLY A 65 12.68 -8.45 -5.60
C GLY A 65 11.98 -8.10 -4.28
N GLU A 66 11.80 -6.82 -3.95
CA GLU A 66 11.03 -6.40 -2.78
C GLU A 66 9.54 -6.24 -3.11
N VAL A 67 8.76 -7.26 -2.73
CA VAL A 67 7.30 -7.27 -2.81
C VAL A 67 6.71 -7.19 -1.40
N TYR A 68 5.84 -6.22 -1.16
CA TYR A 68 5.16 -6.06 0.12
C TYR A 68 3.67 -6.26 -0.05
N VAL A 69 3.06 -7.03 0.85
CA VAL A 69 1.61 -7.23 0.93
C VAL A 69 1.10 -6.71 2.27
N GLN A 70 0.04 -5.92 2.21
CA GLN A 70 -0.68 -5.41 3.37
C GLN A 70 -2.00 -6.16 3.53
N GLY A 71 -2.35 -6.50 4.76
CA GLY A 71 -3.64 -7.07 5.09
C GLY A 71 -4.05 -6.76 6.52
N HIS A 72 -5.09 -7.45 7.01
CA HIS A 72 -5.65 -7.21 8.33
C HIS A 72 -6.40 -8.41 8.91
N VAL A 73 -6.72 -8.30 10.19
CA VAL A 73 -7.72 -9.10 10.90
C VAL A 73 -8.77 -8.15 11.50
N GLY A 74 -9.98 -8.66 11.75
CA GLY A 74 -11.13 -7.85 12.14
C GLY A 74 -11.99 -7.44 10.93
N GLY A 75 -13.03 -6.64 11.16
CA GLY A 75 -14.02 -6.31 10.14
C GLY A 75 -15.07 -5.33 10.63
N ILE A 76 -16.18 -5.22 9.91
CA ILE A 76 -17.26 -4.26 10.25
C ILE A 76 -17.75 -4.52 11.68
N GLY A 77 -17.80 -3.46 12.50
CA GLY A 77 -18.32 -3.51 13.86
C GLY A 77 -17.35 -4.02 14.93
N VAL A 78 -16.12 -4.40 14.56
CA VAL A 78 -15.04 -4.75 15.50
C VAL A 78 -13.77 -3.99 15.16
N ASP A 79 -12.95 -3.67 16.16
CA ASP A 79 -11.66 -3.05 15.89
C ASP A 79 -10.77 -4.00 15.09
N ALA A 80 -10.15 -3.45 14.05
CA ALA A 80 -9.24 -4.16 13.18
C ALA A 80 -7.79 -3.94 13.60
N THR A 81 -6.94 -4.87 13.16
CA THR A 81 -5.48 -4.80 13.28
C THR A 81 -4.88 -5.08 11.92
N SER A 82 -3.96 -4.23 11.45
CA SER A 82 -3.29 -4.43 10.17
C SER A 82 -1.94 -5.11 10.32
N TRP A 83 -1.36 -5.55 9.22
CA TRP A 83 -0.01 -6.10 9.16
C TRP A 83 0.56 -5.90 7.75
N VAL A 84 1.88 -5.94 7.64
CA VAL A 84 2.61 -5.97 6.36
C VAL A 84 3.58 -7.14 6.36
N GLU A 85 3.64 -7.86 5.24
CA GLU A 85 4.66 -8.86 4.96
C GLU A 85 5.50 -8.43 3.76
N ARG A 86 6.84 -8.52 3.87
CA ARG A 86 7.71 -8.63 2.69
C ARG A 86 7.72 -10.09 2.29
N ILE A 87 7.37 -10.39 1.04
CA ILE A 87 7.24 -11.77 0.55
C ILE A 87 8.28 -12.07 -0.52
N ASP A 88 8.65 -13.34 -0.62
CA ASP A 88 9.41 -13.84 -1.75
C ASP A 88 8.53 -13.81 -3.01
N PRO A 89 8.98 -13.21 -4.13
CA PRO A 89 8.13 -12.98 -5.30
C PRO A 89 7.73 -14.26 -6.04
N GLU A 90 8.44 -15.38 -5.84
CA GLU A 90 8.16 -16.65 -6.53
C GLU A 90 7.34 -17.60 -5.66
N SER A 91 7.83 -17.90 -4.45
CA SER A 91 7.18 -18.80 -3.51
C SER A 91 6.03 -18.15 -2.73
N LEU A 92 5.97 -16.82 -2.72
CA LEU A 92 5.05 -16.00 -1.92
C LEU A 92 5.21 -16.18 -0.41
N ALA A 93 6.25 -16.88 0.06
CA ALA A 93 6.52 -17.08 1.47
C ALA A 93 6.88 -15.74 2.15
N PRO A 94 6.49 -15.53 3.41
CA PRO A 94 6.86 -14.31 4.13
C PRO A 94 8.36 -14.35 4.46
N LEU A 95 9.08 -13.32 4.01
CA LEU A 95 10.49 -13.10 4.34
C LEU A 95 10.64 -12.24 5.60
N LYS A 96 9.78 -11.24 5.74
CA LYS A 96 9.68 -10.34 6.90
C LYS A 96 8.23 -10.04 7.18
N LYS A 97 7.90 -9.77 8.45
CA LYS A 97 6.54 -9.46 8.87
C LYS A 97 6.57 -8.41 9.97
N SER A 98 5.65 -7.45 9.90
CA SER A 98 5.45 -6.49 10.97
C SER A 98 4.85 -7.18 12.20
N PRO A 99 5.05 -6.62 13.42
CA PRO A 99 4.12 -6.90 14.49
C PRO A 99 2.68 -6.48 14.07
N PRO A 100 1.65 -6.93 14.80
CA PRO A 100 0.30 -6.43 14.58
C PRO A 100 0.27 -4.89 14.74
N LEU A 101 -0.29 -4.20 13.76
CA LEU A 101 -0.33 -2.73 13.70
C LEU A 101 -1.71 -2.23 14.16
N PRO A 102 -1.77 -1.35 15.17
CA PRO A 102 -3.01 -0.72 15.62
C PRO A 102 -3.80 -0.11 14.45
N ALA A 103 -5.12 -0.21 14.46
CA ALA A 103 -5.95 0.30 13.36
C ALA A 103 -7.28 0.91 13.81
N GLY A 104 -8.11 0.18 14.56
CA GLY A 104 -9.42 0.67 14.99
C GLY A 104 -10.51 0.45 13.93
N PRO A 105 -11.38 1.45 13.61
CA PRO A 105 -12.52 1.25 12.72
C PRO A 105 -12.13 0.67 11.35
N PHE A 106 -12.85 -0.36 10.92
CA PHE A 106 -12.52 -1.08 9.70
C PHE A 106 -12.94 -0.37 8.40
N TRP A 107 -11.98 -0.22 7.50
CA TRP A 107 -12.16 -0.11 6.05
C TRP A 107 -10.82 -0.49 5.38
N PRO A 108 -10.81 -1.09 4.17
CA PRO A 108 -9.56 -1.38 3.47
C PRO A 108 -8.67 -0.14 3.34
N GLY A 109 -7.50 -0.24 3.97
CA GLY A 109 -6.45 0.78 3.97
C GLY A 109 -5.51 0.65 2.76
N GLY A 110 -4.28 1.12 2.92
CA GLY A 110 -3.25 0.98 1.89
C GLY A 110 -1.83 1.15 2.41
N VAL A 111 -0.89 0.76 1.57
CA VAL A 111 0.55 0.89 1.81
C VAL A 111 1.21 1.63 0.64
N ALA A 112 2.21 2.45 0.95
CA ALA A 112 3.01 3.16 -0.04
C ALA A 112 4.49 3.19 0.36
N ALA A 113 5.38 2.97 -0.61
CA ALA A 113 6.81 3.19 -0.47
C ALA A 113 7.14 4.66 -0.77
N HIS A 114 7.67 5.36 0.23
CA HIS A 114 8.02 6.77 0.13
C HIS A 114 9.46 6.94 -0.37
N ALA A 115 9.76 8.04 -1.03
CA ALA A 115 11.09 8.40 -1.52
C ALA A 115 12.18 8.50 -0.43
N ASN A 116 11.80 8.42 0.86
CA ASN A 116 12.72 8.47 1.99
C ASN A 116 13.17 7.06 2.44
N GLY A 117 12.72 6.02 1.73
CA GLY A 117 13.04 4.62 2.01
C GLY A 117 12.08 3.90 2.95
N SER A 118 11.15 4.61 3.59
CA SER A 118 10.17 3.99 4.48
C SER A 118 8.91 3.54 3.76
N LEU A 119 8.21 2.59 4.37
CA LEU A 119 6.84 2.23 4.01
C LEU A 119 5.88 3.03 4.91
N TYR A 120 4.82 3.56 4.34
CA TYR A 120 3.71 4.13 5.10
C TYR A 120 2.46 3.28 4.92
N VAL A 121 1.87 2.86 6.03
CA VAL A 121 0.69 2.01 6.09
C VAL A 121 -0.42 2.81 6.74
N THR A 122 -1.50 3.05 6.02
CA THR A 122 -2.72 3.66 6.58
C THR A 122 -3.79 2.59 6.65
N PHE A 123 -4.29 2.29 7.84
CA PHE A 123 -5.41 1.39 8.03
C PHE A 123 -6.22 1.81 9.26
N GLY A 124 -7.54 1.78 9.13
CA GLY A 124 -8.43 2.34 10.13
C GLY A 124 -8.08 3.80 10.41
N ARG A 125 -7.87 4.17 11.67
CA ARG A 125 -7.52 5.53 12.08
C ARG A 125 -6.03 5.72 12.37
N TYR A 126 -5.15 4.85 11.88
CA TYR A 126 -3.71 4.95 12.13
C TYR A 126 -2.93 5.09 10.83
N CYS A 127 -1.82 5.81 10.92
CA CYS A 127 -0.73 5.77 9.97
C CYS A 127 0.54 5.27 10.66
N HIS A 128 1.13 4.21 10.10
CA HIS A 128 2.38 3.62 10.57
C HIS A 128 3.47 3.88 9.55
N ARG A 129 4.65 4.25 10.04
CA ARG A 129 5.88 4.28 9.26
C ARG A 129 6.70 3.04 9.60
N LEU A 130 6.96 2.20 8.62
CA LEU A 130 7.81 1.02 8.76
C LEU A 130 9.13 1.21 8.02
N ASP A 131 10.17 0.51 8.47
CA ASP A 131 11.39 0.29 7.70
C ASP A 131 11.18 -0.82 6.63
N PRO A 132 12.16 -1.04 5.73
CA PRO A 132 12.07 -2.09 4.71
C PRO A 132 12.03 -3.55 5.23
N ASP A 133 12.30 -3.78 6.51
CA ASP A 133 12.15 -5.08 7.18
C ASP A 133 10.81 -5.19 7.93
N CYS A 134 9.86 -4.31 7.60
CA CYS A 134 8.51 -4.22 8.14
C CYS A 134 8.47 -3.87 9.64
N GLN A 135 9.53 -3.31 10.22
CA GLN A 135 9.54 -2.92 11.63
C GLN A 135 9.02 -1.49 11.81
N PRO A 136 8.14 -1.23 12.81
CA PRO A 136 7.64 0.10 13.08
C PRO A 136 8.75 1.05 13.52
N VAL A 137 8.80 2.21 12.88
CA VAL A 137 9.71 3.32 13.20
C VAL A 137 8.94 4.45 13.88
N ALA A 138 7.71 4.69 13.45
CA ALA A 138 6.82 5.68 14.05
C ALA A 138 5.36 5.32 13.78
N GLU A 139 4.46 5.81 14.63
CA GLU A 139 3.02 5.69 14.45
C GLU A 139 2.30 6.99 14.76
N ARG A 140 1.13 7.17 14.16
CA ARG A 140 0.25 8.30 14.41
C ARG A 140 -1.21 7.87 14.36
N GLU A 141 -1.92 8.10 15.46
CA GLU A 141 -3.38 8.11 15.46
C GLU A 141 -3.88 9.37 14.73
N LEU A 142 -4.81 9.17 13.80
CA LEU A 142 -5.38 10.20 12.97
C LEU A 142 -6.49 10.96 13.71
N PRO A 143 -6.74 12.24 13.37
CA PRO A 143 -7.55 13.15 14.19
C PRO A 143 -9.02 12.76 14.33
N ARG A 144 -9.58 12.02 13.35
CA ARG A 144 -10.98 11.59 13.37
C ARG A 144 -11.05 10.11 13.73
N ASN A 145 -11.99 9.74 14.60
CA ASN A 145 -12.30 8.35 14.89
C ASN A 145 -13.12 7.72 13.75
N ARG A 146 -12.46 7.52 12.60
CA ARG A 146 -13.03 6.99 11.36
C ARG A 146 -12.01 6.10 10.67
N ALA A 147 -12.47 5.23 9.80
CA ALA A 147 -11.56 4.51 8.93
C ALA A 147 -11.05 5.43 7.82
N TYR A 148 -9.77 5.32 7.46
CA TYR A 148 -9.15 6.07 6.37
C TYR A 148 -8.84 5.13 5.22
N ASN A 149 -9.34 5.47 4.04
CA ASN A 149 -9.14 4.70 2.81
C ASN A 149 -7.80 5.11 2.18
N SER A 150 -6.73 4.49 2.66
CA SER A 150 -5.38 4.60 2.11
C SER A 150 -4.80 6.03 2.22
N LEU A 151 -3.69 6.26 1.51
CA LEU A 151 -2.94 7.51 1.49
C LEU A 151 -2.46 7.87 0.08
N ILE A 152 -2.15 9.16 -0.11
CA ILE A 152 -1.43 9.70 -1.25
C ILE A 152 -0.16 10.38 -0.73
N ILE A 153 0.94 10.28 -1.48
CA ILE A 153 2.18 11.01 -1.20
C ILE A 153 2.28 12.15 -2.22
N LEU A 154 2.44 13.38 -1.74
CA LEU A 154 2.64 14.56 -2.59
C LEU A 154 4.08 14.60 -3.12
N PRO A 155 4.37 15.36 -4.20
CA PRO A 155 5.73 15.46 -4.75
C PRO A 155 6.81 15.90 -3.76
N ASP A 156 6.43 16.63 -2.70
CA ASP A 156 7.30 17.10 -1.64
C ASP A 156 7.43 16.12 -0.45
N GLY A 157 6.77 14.96 -0.53
CA GLY A 157 6.81 13.91 0.50
C GLY A 157 5.74 14.04 1.59
N HIS A 158 4.87 15.05 1.55
CA HIS A 158 3.75 15.09 2.49
C HIS A 158 2.74 13.96 2.23
N LEU A 159 2.15 13.45 3.31
CA LEU A 159 1.13 12.40 3.24
C LEU A 159 -0.26 13.01 3.36
N ILE A 160 -1.17 12.59 2.49
CA ILE A 160 -2.59 12.92 2.56
C ILE A 160 -3.36 11.63 2.77
N MET A 161 -4.07 11.53 3.90
CA MET A 161 -4.93 10.39 4.22
C MET A 161 -6.38 10.80 4.03
N LYS A 162 -7.12 9.95 3.32
CA LYS A 162 -8.51 10.19 2.95
C LYS A 162 -9.42 9.52 3.97
N ASP A 163 -10.09 10.30 4.82
CA ASP A 163 -11.06 9.71 5.75
C ASP A 163 -12.28 9.21 4.97
N PHE A 164 -12.78 8.05 5.37
CA PHE A 164 -14.07 7.56 4.91
C PHE A 164 -15.12 8.26 5.76
N ALA A 165 -15.66 9.36 5.22
CA ALA A 165 -16.62 10.18 5.91
C ALA A 165 -17.98 9.44 6.00
N GLY A 166 -18.11 8.62 7.05
CA GLY A 166 -19.36 8.24 7.70
C GLY A 166 -20.53 7.90 6.78
N GLY A 167 -20.55 6.66 6.35
CA GLY A 167 -21.74 5.83 6.38
C GLY A 167 -21.31 4.39 6.60
N GLN A 168 -21.94 3.66 7.52
CA GLN A 168 -22.13 2.24 7.24
C GLN A 168 -22.72 2.20 5.83
N GLY A 169 -22.17 1.37 4.92
CA GLY A 169 -22.53 1.40 3.49
C GLY A 169 -23.99 1.81 3.27
N ALA A 170 -24.18 2.95 2.59
CA ALA A 170 -25.47 3.59 2.28
C ALA A 170 -26.18 4.48 3.32
N GLN A 171 -25.52 5.07 4.34
CA GLN A 171 -26.15 6.18 5.09
C GLN A 171 -25.25 7.40 5.26
N ALA A 172 -25.81 8.55 4.86
CA ALA A 172 -25.16 9.86 4.82
C ALA A 172 -24.72 10.36 6.20
N LEU A 173 -23.63 11.13 6.19
CA LEU A 173 -23.22 12.01 7.27
C LEU A 173 -24.36 12.95 7.68
N ALA A 174 -24.52 13.17 8.97
CA ALA A 174 -24.99 14.48 9.45
C ALA A 174 -23.78 15.40 9.61
N ASP A 175 -23.96 16.65 9.20
CA ASP A 175 -22.93 17.67 8.95
C ASP A 175 -22.06 18.03 10.17
N GLY A 176 -20.80 18.44 9.90
CA GLY A 176 -19.96 19.26 10.78
C GLY A 176 -18.71 18.58 11.33
#